data_AF-A0A1G0UVX1-F1
#
_entry.id   AF-A0A1G0UVX1-F1
#
_cell.length_a   1.000
_cell.length_b   1.000
_cell.length_c   1.000
_cell.angle_alpha   90.00
_cell.angle_beta   90.00
_cell.angle_gamma   90.00
#
_symmetry.space_group_name_H-M   'P 1'
#
loop_
_entity.id
_entity.type
_entity.pdbx_description
1 polymer ?
#
loop_
_entity_poly.entity_id
_entity_poly.type
_entity_poly.pdbx_seq_one_letter_code
_entity_poly.pdbx_strand_id
1 'polypeptide(L)' 'MVVGKENSIKVENLPFHVSSNNVEDDASGKSLSAIERKHILKVLCENNWNISRSAHILEIDRVTLYNKINKYGLRQINQ' A
#
# COMPACT_ATOMS: atom_id res chain seq x y z
N MET A 1 -2.80 -12.79 -44.11
CA MET A 1 -1.54 -12.05 -44.27
C MET A 1 -1.71 -10.73 -43.55
N VAL A 2 -1.10 -10.57 -42.37
CA VAL A 2 -1.07 -9.32 -41.61
C VAL A 2 0.38 -9.11 -41.22
N VAL A 3 0.97 -8.04 -41.75
CA VAL A 3 2.33 -7.60 -41.48
C VAL A 3 2.24 -6.63 -40.31
N GLY A 4 2.67 -7.08 -39.13
CA GLY A 4 2.87 -6.26 -37.93
C GLY A 4 4.35 -5.90 -37.85
N LYS A 5 4.63 -4.63 -38.13
CA LYS A 5 5.96 -4.02 -38.15
C LYS A 5 6.19 -3.39 -36.76
N GLU A 6 7.46 -3.07 -36.47
CA GLU A 6 8.00 -2.38 -35.29
C GLU A 6 8.07 -3.08 -33.91
N ASN A 7 9.32 -3.20 -33.47
CA ASN A 7 9.91 -3.88 -32.33
C ASN A 7 10.02 -2.95 -31.09
N SER A 8 8.93 -2.70 -30.35
CA SER A 8 9.03 -2.05 -29.02
C SER A 8 7.83 -2.34 -28.13
N ILE A 9 8.05 -3.24 -27.16
CA ILE A 9 7.14 -3.44 -26.04
C ILE A 9 7.30 -2.20 -25.13
N LYS A 10 6.35 -1.26 -25.20
CA LYS A 10 6.28 -0.14 -24.25
C LYS A 10 5.77 -0.66 -22.90
N VAL A 11 6.38 -0.16 -21.83
CA VAL A 11 6.08 -0.45 -20.41
C VAL A 11 4.61 -0.19 -20.02
N GLU A 12 3.85 0.45 -20.90
CA GLU A 12 2.44 0.83 -20.76
C GLU A 12 1.46 -0.34 -20.95
N ASN A 13 1.91 -1.48 -21.53
CA ASN A 13 1.10 -2.70 -21.70
C ASN A 13 1.29 -3.71 -20.56
N LEU A 14 2.12 -3.40 -19.56
CA LEU A 14 2.19 -4.24 -18.36
C LEU A 14 1.00 -3.90 -17.43
N PRO A 15 0.27 -4.90 -16.90
CA PRO A 15 -0.76 -4.73 -15.88
C PRO A 15 -0.16 -4.40 -14.51
N PHE A 16 0.91 -3.62 -14.48
CA PHE A 16 1.60 -3.13 -13.31
C PHE A 16 1.84 -1.64 -13.52
N HIS A 17 0.81 -0.88 -13.17
CA HIS A 17 0.82 0.57 -13.03
C HIS A 17 1.89 0.94 -11.97
N VAL A 18 3.13 1.10 -12.42
CA VAL A 18 4.19 1.77 -11.69
C VAL A 18 4.03 3.25 -12.01
N SER A 19 3.15 3.92 -11.27
CA SER A 19 3.18 5.38 -11.18
C SER A 19 3.91 5.77 -9.92
N SER A 20 5.09 6.33 -10.15
CA SER A 20 6.00 6.95 -9.22
C SER A 20 5.29 7.84 -8.19
N ASN A 21 5.35 7.44 -6.92
CA ASN A 21 5.83 8.27 -5.82
C ASN A 21 5.96 7.40 -4.56
N ASN A 22 7.16 7.40 -3.98
CA ASN A 22 7.70 6.52 -2.93
C ASN A 22 8.40 5.27 -3.48
N VAL A 23 9.63 5.50 -3.92
CA VAL A 23 10.69 4.50 -3.82
C VAL A 23 10.93 4.24 -2.33
N GLU A 24 10.14 3.34 -1.76
CA GLU A 24 10.60 2.47 -0.69
C GLU A 24 10.47 1.05 -1.25
N ASP A 25 11.61 0.57 -1.70
CA ASP A 25 11.94 -0.83 -1.88
C ASP A 25 11.18 -1.73 -0.89
N ASP A 26 10.51 -2.76 -1.40
CA ASP A 26 10.90 -4.12 -1.07
C ASP A 26 10.04 -5.10 -1.88
N ALA A 27 10.63 -6.24 -2.19
CA ALA A 27 10.01 -7.41 -2.81
C ALA A 27 8.92 -8.07 -1.94
N SER A 28 7.98 -7.28 -1.40
CA SER A 28 7.03 -7.67 -0.35
C SER A 28 5.57 -7.78 -0.83
N GLY A 29 5.33 -7.88 -2.14
CA GLY A 29 3.98 -8.14 -2.69
C GLY A 29 3.41 -9.54 -2.37
N LYS A 30 4.14 -10.39 -1.63
CA LYS A 30 3.75 -11.78 -1.32
C LYS A 30 3.43 -12.03 0.15
N SER A 31 3.78 -11.12 1.07
CA SER A 31 3.66 -11.37 2.50
C SER A 31 2.42 -10.69 3.08
N LEU A 32 1.64 -11.42 3.87
CA LEU A 32 0.44 -10.92 4.55
C LEU A 32 0.70 -9.62 5.34
N SER A 33 1.88 -9.48 5.94
CA SER A 33 2.27 -8.26 6.68
C SER A 33 2.36 -7.01 5.80
N ALA A 34 2.77 -7.11 4.54
CA ALA A 34 2.88 -5.93 3.66
C ALA A 34 1.50 -5.44 3.20
N ILE A 35 0.62 -6.38 2.87
CA ILE A 35 -0.78 -6.09 2.54
C ILE A 35 -1.47 -5.45 3.76
N GLU A 36 -1.26 -6.03 4.95
CA GLU A 36 -1.82 -5.52 6.18
C GLU A 36 -1.32 -4.10 6.51
N ARG A 37 0.00 -3.85 6.42
CA ARG A 37 0.60 -2.51 6.59
C ARG A 37 -0.04 -1.49 5.65
N LYS A 38 -0.16 -1.82 4.36
CA LYS A 38 -0.75 -0.93 3.35
C LYS A 38 -2.23 -0.66 3.63
N HIS A 39 -2.98 -1.69 4.06
CA HIS A 39 -4.39 -1.57 4.40
C HIS A 39 -4.60 -0.67 5.62
N ILE A 40 -3.83 -0.89 6.70
CA ILE A 40 -3.86 -0.05 7.90
C ILE A 40 -3.55 1.42 7.56
N LEU A 41 -2.49 1.66 6.78
CA LEU A 41 -2.07 3.01 6.40
C LEU A 41 -3.18 3.71 5.59
N LYS A 42 -3.80 3.01 4.64
CA LYS A 42 -4.92 3.54 3.85
C LYS A 42 -6.09 3.96 4.74
N VAL A 43 -6.54 3.07 5.63
CA VAL A 43 -7.67 3.36 6.53
C VAL A 43 -7.32 4.47 7.52
N LEU A 44 -6.10 4.53 8.03
CA LEU A 44 -5.63 5.64 8.86
C LEU A 44 -5.70 6.95 8.10
N CYS A 45 -5.19 7.01 6.87
CA CYS A 45 -5.22 8.22 6.05
C CYS A 45 -6.66 8.68 5.75
N GLU A 46 -7.54 7.77 5.34
CA GLU A 46 -8.97 8.04 5.07
C GLU A 46 -9.70 8.56 6.32
N ASN A 47 -9.27 8.12 7.50
CA ASN A 47 -9.86 8.51 8.79
C ASN A 47 -9.06 9.62 9.51
N ASN A 48 -8.20 10.37 8.82
CA ASN A 48 -7.39 11.46 9.39
C ASN A 48 -6.58 10.99 10.63
N TRP A 49 -5.98 9.81 10.55
CA TRP A 49 -5.23 9.17 11.63
C TRP A 49 -6.03 8.91 12.91
N ASN A 50 -7.37 8.84 12.81
CA ASN A 50 -8.21 8.51 13.95
C ASN A 50 -8.15 7.01 14.27
N ILE A 51 -7.18 6.64 15.12
CA ILE A 51 -6.90 5.27 15.57
C ILE A 51 -8.17 4.55 16.05
N SER A 52 -9.05 5.25 16.76
CA SER A 52 -10.29 4.65 17.29
C SER A 52 -11.25 4.23 16.17
N ARG A 53 -11.40 5.10 15.16
CA ARG A 53 -12.27 4.83 14.01
C ARG A 53 -11.65 3.82 13.06
N SER A 54 -10.34 3.90 12.83
CA SER A 54 -9.60 2.93 12.04
C SER A 54 -9.64 1.54 12.67
N ALA A 55 -9.49 1.42 13.99
CA ALA A 55 -9.60 0.14 14.70
C ALA A 55 -10.98 -0.50 14.51
N HIS A 56 -12.04 0.31 14.57
CA HIS A 56 -13.41 -0.15 14.31
C HIS A 56 -13.62 -0.61 12.86
N ILE A 57 -13.00 0.07 11.88
CA ILE A 57 -13.10 -0.31 10.46
C ILE A 57 -12.32 -1.59 10.17
N LEU A 58 -11.17 -1.77 10.82
CA LEU A 58 -10.37 -2.99 10.70
C LEU A 58 -10.88 -4.14 11.59
N GLU A 59 -11.93 -3.92 12.37
CA GLU A 59 -12.49 -4.87 13.34
C GLU A 59 -11.43 -5.42 14.32
N ILE A 60 -10.51 -4.56 14.74
CA ILE A 60 -9.46 -4.89 15.71
C ILE A 60 -9.54 -3.98 16.92
N ASP A 61 -8.90 -4.41 18.01
CA ASP A 61 -8.76 -3.57 19.18
C ASP A 61 -7.80 -2.39 18.91
N ARG A 62 -8.06 -1.25 19.56
CA ARG A 62 -7.20 -0.05 19.47
C ARG A 62 -5.77 -0.35 19.89
N VAL A 63 -5.59 -1.21 20.89
CA VAL A 63 -4.27 -1.64 21.38
C VAL A 63 -3.55 -2.46 20.30
N THR A 64 -4.27 -3.36 19.62
CA THR A 64 -3.74 -4.15 18.50
C THR A 64 -3.35 -3.26 17.33
N LEU A 65 -4.17 -2.26 17.00
CA LEU A 65 -3.83 -1.28 15.98
C LEU A 65 -2.58 -0.48 16.37
N TYR A 66 -2.46 -0.04 17.61
CA TYR A 66 -1.25 0.62 18.13
C TYR A 66 0.00 -0.25 17.99
N ASN A 67 -0.10 -1.53 18.39
CA ASN A 67 0.98 -2.49 18.24
C ASN A 67 1.35 -2.71 16.78
N LYS A 68 0.37 -2.79 15.86
CA LYS A 68 0.64 -2.90 14.42
C LYS A 68 1.29 -1.64 13.87
N ILE A 69 0.81 -0.45 14.24
CA ILE A 69 1.42 0.84 13.84
C ILE A 69 2.89 0.90 14.28
N ASN A 70 3.17 0.53 15.53
CA ASN A 70 4.53 0.52 16.07
C ASN A 70 5.40 -0.56 15.41
N LYS A 71 4.87 -1.78 15.24
CA LYS A 71 5.56 -2.90 14.58
C LYS A 71 5.93 -2.60 13.13
N TYR A 72 5.06 -1.91 12.41
CA TYR A 72 5.26 -1.54 11.01
C TYR A 72 5.92 -0.17 10.83
N GLY A 73 6.20 0.54 11.93
CA GLY A 73 6.77 1.89 11.88
C GLY A 73 5.91 2.90 11.11
N LEU A 74 4.59 2.71 11.11
CA LEU A 74 3.64 3.58 10.41
C LEU A 74 3.63 4.95 11.10
N ARG A 75 4.07 5.99 10.40
CA ARG A 75 4.09 7.36 10.91
C ARG A 75 3.26 8.26 10.00
N GLN A 76 2.59 9.23 10.60
CA GLN A 76 1.95 10.30 9.84
C GLN A 76 3.06 11.14 9.23
N ILE A 77 3.34 10.88 7.96
CA ILE A 77 4.19 11.76 7.15
C ILE A 77 3.27 12.93 6.80
N ASN A 78 3.22 13.93 7.68
CA ASN A 78 2.60 15.21 7.34
C ASN A 78 3.51 15.85 6.29
N GLN A 79 3.02 15.90 5.06
CA GLN A 79 3.64 16.62 3.94
C GLN A 79 3.36 18.12 4.06
#